data_AF-A0A523I711-F1
#
_entry.id   AF-A0A523I711-F1
#
_cell.length_a   1.000
_cell.length_b   1.000
_cell.length_c   1.000
_cell.angle_alpha   90.00
_cell.angle_beta   90.00
_cell.angle_gamma   90.00
#
_symmetry.space_group_name_H-M   'P 1'
#
loop_
_entity.id
_entity.type
_entity.pdbx_description
1 polymer ?
#
loop_
_entity_poly.entity_id
_entity_poly.type
_entity_poly.pdbx_seq_one_letter_code
_entity_poly.pdbx_strand_id
1 'polypeptide(L)'
;MFKSAIGILSALVLVSMTLGAANAQNPVVEALEGCSKEIETYCSSVTPGGGRLVSCAKAHEDKLSSECIYSLNRAGYWLETLTRTLSYVVSQCAADAVKFCPDVEVGEQRVLNCLGENKANLNKYCSLALSDIGRK
;
A
#
# COMPACT_ATOMS: atom_id res chain seq x y z
N MET A 1 65.15 -15.75 -9.11
CA MET A 1 64.59 -16.23 -10.40
C MET A 1 63.36 -17.07 -10.10
N PHE A 2 62.20 -16.60 -10.58
CA PHE A 2 60.88 -17.24 -10.68
C PHE A 2 60.02 -17.54 -9.43
N LYS A 3 58.72 -17.21 -9.61
CA LYS A 3 57.50 -17.44 -8.79
C LYS A 3 57.28 -16.36 -7.71
N SER A 4 56.24 -15.54 -7.74
CA SER A 4 54.84 -15.80 -8.11
C SER A 4 54.16 -14.56 -8.70
N ALA A 5 53.68 -14.66 -9.94
CA ALA A 5 52.90 -13.64 -10.65
C ALA A 5 51.40 -14.00 -10.74
N ILE A 6 50.85 -14.73 -9.77
CA ILE A 6 49.48 -15.31 -9.87
C ILE A 6 48.55 -14.85 -8.72
N GLY A 7 49.00 -13.92 -7.86
CA GLY A 7 48.27 -13.57 -6.63
C GLY A 7 47.34 -12.35 -6.67
N ILE A 8 47.12 -11.68 -7.82
CA ILE A 8 46.45 -10.35 -7.84
C ILE A 8 45.07 -10.37 -8.54
N LEU A 9 44.68 -11.45 -9.22
CA LEU A 9 43.40 -11.50 -9.95
C LEU A 9 42.19 -11.99 -9.11
N SER A 10 42.40 -12.31 -7.82
CA SER A 10 41.37 -12.84 -6.95
C SER A 10 40.79 -11.82 -5.97
N ALA A 11 40.85 -10.52 -6.30
CA ALA A 11 40.02 -9.49 -5.67
C ALA A 11 38.58 -9.59 -6.22
N LEU A 12 38.00 -10.78 -5.99
CA LEU A 12 36.62 -11.04 -5.65
C LEU A 12 35.77 -9.76 -5.50
N VAL A 13 35.16 -9.39 -6.62
CA VAL A 13 33.75 -9.03 -6.89
C VAL A 13 32.74 -9.45 -5.79
N LEU A 14 33.04 -9.24 -4.50
CA LEU A 14 32.28 -9.78 -3.36
C LEU A 14 31.54 -8.74 -2.51
N VAL A 15 31.47 -7.46 -2.91
CA VAL A 15 30.71 -6.47 -2.14
C VAL A 15 29.92 -5.54 -3.06
N SER A 16 29.03 -6.12 -3.86
CA SER A 16 27.98 -5.33 -4.54
C SER A 16 26.65 -6.07 -4.58
N MET A 17 26.38 -6.93 -3.60
CA MET A 17 25.00 -7.17 -3.18
C MET A 17 24.63 -6.01 -2.27
N THR A 18 24.38 -4.85 -2.88
CA THR A 18 23.62 -3.80 -2.21
C THR A 18 22.33 -4.44 -1.73
N LEU A 19 22.13 -4.36 -0.42
CA LEU A 19 20.89 -4.70 0.24
C LEU A 19 19.76 -4.05 -0.57
N GLY A 20 19.04 -4.85 -1.36
CA GLY A 20 17.79 -4.42 -1.93
C GLY A 20 16.91 -4.06 -0.75
N ALA A 21 16.70 -2.76 -0.53
CA ALA A 21 15.72 -2.31 0.43
C ALA A 21 14.40 -2.95 -0.02
N ALA A 22 13.89 -3.90 0.78
CA ALA A 22 12.52 -4.34 0.66
C ALA A 22 11.66 -3.15 1.08
N ASN A 23 11.47 -2.20 0.17
CA ASN A 23 10.51 -1.14 0.37
C ASN A 23 9.16 -1.83 0.51
N ALA A 24 8.51 -1.64 1.65
CA ALA A 24 7.09 -1.94 1.79
C ALA A 24 6.33 -0.97 0.89
N GLN A 25 6.33 -1.24 -0.41
CA GLN A 25 5.65 -0.47 -1.43
C GLN A 25 4.15 -0.68 -1.27
N ASN A 26 3.40 0.42 -1.33
CA ASN A 26 1.94 0.41 -1.28
C ASN A 26 1.43 -0.28 -2.54
N PRO A 27 0.72 -1.43 -2.45
CA PRO A 27 0.27 -2.17 -3.62
C PRO A 27 -0.59 -1.35 -4.59
N VAL A 28 -1.29 -0.33 -4.10
CA VAL A 28 -2.07 0.59 -4.96
C VAL A 28 -1.16 1.46 -5.82
N VAL A 29 -0.03 1.92 -5.28
CA VAL A 29 0.95 2.71 -6.04
C VAL A 29 1.63 1.83 -7.09
N GLU A 30 2.01 0.60 -6.71
CA GLU A 30 2.55 -0.38 -7.66
C GLU A 30 1.57 -0.70 -8.78
N ALA A 31 0.27 -0.77 -8.50
CA ALA A 31 -0.75 -0.96 -9.52
C ALA A 31 -0.83 0.20 -10.52
N LEU A 32 -0.68 1.44 -10.05
CA LEU A 32 -0.63 2.62 -10.94
C LEU A 32 0.62 2.60 -11.83
N GLU A 33 1.77 2.21 -11.28
CA GLU A 33 3.03 2.08 -12.04
C GLU A 33 2.96 0.96 -13.07
N GLY A 34 2.55 -0.24 -12.65
CA GLY A 34 2.45 -1.42 -13.52
C GLY A 34 1.37 -1.32 -14.60
N CYS A 35 0.40 -0.40 -14.45
CA CYS A 35 -0.63 -0.10 -15.45
C CYS A 35 -0.42 1.24 -16.17
N SER A 36 0.74 1.90 -15.99
CA SER A 36 0.98 3.24 -16.52
C SER A 36 0.69 3.34 -18.02
N LYS A 37 1.18 2.37 -18.81
CA LYS A 37 0.95 2.31 -20.25
C LYS A 37 -0.53 2.17 -20.61
N GLU A 38 -1.26 1.30 -19.94
CA GLU A 38 -2.69 1.09 -20.15
C GLU A 38 -3.51 2.31 -19.73
N ILE A 39 -3.13 2.97 -18.64
CA ILE A 39 -3.76 4.19 -18.18
C ILE A 39 -3.59 5.30 -19.22
N GLU A 40 -2.38 5.49 -19.74
CA GLU A 40 -2.10 6.49 -20.79
C GLU A 40 -2.84 6.17 -22.09
N THR A 41 -2.87 4.90 -22.49
CA THR A 41 -3.42 4.48 -23.78
C THR A 41 -4.95 4.46 -23.78
N TYR A 42 -5.57 3.98 -22.71
CA TYR A 42 -7.00 3.67 -22.67
C TYR A 42 -7.79 4.55 -21.69
N CYS A 43 -7.13 5.09 -20.66
CA CYS A 43 -7.80 5.78 -19.54
C CYS A 43 -7.34 7.23 -19.34
N SER A 44 -6.70 7.87 -20.32
CA SER A 44 -6.08 9.20 -20.16
C SER A 44 -7.08 10.33 -19.88
N SER A 45 -8.35 10.16 -20.25
CA SER A 45 -9.43 11.10 -19.93
C SER A 45 -10.12 10.84 -18.58
N VAL A 46 -9.73 9.77 -17.88
CA VAL A 46 -10.35 9.35 -16.63
C VAL A 46 -9.71 10.12 -15.47
N THR A 47 -10.52 10.91 -14.77
CA THR A 47 -10.07 11.55 -13.53
C THR A 47 -9.74 10.48 -12.47
N PRO A 48 -8.54 10.47 -11.87
CA PRO A 48 -8.20 9.52 -10.81
C PRO A 48 -9.11 9.63 -9.57
N GLY A 49 -9.17 8.55 -8.77
CA GLY A 49 -9.97 8.49 -7.54
C GLY A 49 -11.32 7.75 -7.69
N GLY A 50 -11.91 7.36 -6.56
CA GLY A 50 -13.22 6.69 -6.51
C GLY A 50 -13.31 5.37 -7.28
N GLY A 51 -12.20 4.70 -7.56
CA GLY A 51 -12.16 3.47 -8.35
C GLY A 51 -12.37 3.67 -9.87
N ARG A 52 -12.36 4.92 -10.38
CA ARG A 52 -12.60 5.20 -11.80
C ARG A 52 -11.56 4.57 -12.73
N LEU A 53 -10.27 4.62 -12.37
CA LEU A 53 -9.21 3.98 -13.15
C LEU A 53 -9.35 2.46 -13.19
N VAL A 54 -9.71 1.84 -12.07
CA VAL A 54 -9.98 0.39 -12.01
C VAL A 54 -11.18 0.03 -12.89
N SER A 55 -12.23 0.87 -12.90
CA SER A 55 -13.40 0.69 -13.76
C SER A 55 -13.04 0.79 -15.24
N CYS A 56 -12.17 1.75 -15.60
CA CYS A 56 -11.65 1.88 -16.97
C CYS A 56 -10.79 0.68 -17.37
N ALA A 57 -9.86 0.24 -16.51
CA ALA A 57 -9.04 -0.94 -16.76
C ALA A 57 -9.90 -2.19 -16.98
N LYS A 58 -10.98 -2.36 -16.21
CA LYS A 58 -11.95 -3.44 -16.40
C LYS A 58 -12.67 -3.38 -17.75
N ALA A 59 -13.00 -2.18 -18.24
CA ALA A 59 -13.61 -2.02 -19.57
C ALA A 59 -12.66 -2.36 -20.73
N HIS A 60 -11.36 -2.48 -20.44
CA HIS A 60 -10.30 -2.84 -21.38
C HIS A 60 -9.50 -4.05 -20.88
N GLU A 61 -10.14 -4.95 -20.15
CA GLU A 61 -9.47 -6.10 -19.50
C GLU A 61 -8.72 -7.00 -20.48
N ASP A 62 -9.22 -7.11 -21.71
CA ASP A 62 -8.62 -7.85 -22.83
C ASP A 62 -7.34 -7.21 -23.38
N LYS A 63 -7.06 -5.96 -22.99
CA LYS A 63 -5.93 -5.16 -23.48
C LYS A 63 -4.86 -4.88 -22.42
N LEU A 64 -5.03 -5.41 -21.21
CA LEU A 64 -4.09 -5.21 -20.13
C LEU A 64 -2.85 -6.10 -20.31
N SER A 65 -1.67 -5.54 -20.09
CA SER A 65 -0.45 -6.33 -19.99
C SER A 65 -0.46 -7.27 -18.78
N SER A 66 0.36 -8.32 -18.83
CA SER A 66 0.57 -9.22 -17.69
C SER A 66 1.08 -8.50 -16.44
N GLU A 67 1.89 -7.46 -16.62
CA GLU A 67 2.38 -6.60 -15.54
C GLU A 67 1.25 -5.83 -14.87
N CYS A 68 0.39 -5.16 -15.65
CA CYS A 68 -0.77 -4.44 -15.13
C CYS A 68 -1.75 -5.39 -14.42
N ILE A 69 -2.01 -6.57 -14.98
CA ILE A 69 -2.86 -7.59 -14.35
C ILE A 69 -2.28 -8.04 -13.01
N TYR A 70 -0.98 -8.33 -12.97
CA TYR A 70 -0.30 -8.77 -11.75
C TYR A 70 -0.38 -7.72 -10.64
N SER A 71 -0.07 -6.46 -10.96
CA SER A 71 -0.07 -5.37 -9.99
C SER A 71 -1.48 -5.01 -9.51
N LEU A 72 -2.48 -5.00 -10.40
CA LEU A 72 -3.91 -4.83 -10.03
C LEU A 72 -4.39 -5.92 -9.09
N ASN A 73 -4.06 -7.18 -9.37
CA ASN A 73 -4.43 -8.30 -8.50
C ASN A 73 -3.79 -8.18 -7.12
N ARG A 74 -2.50 -7.82 -7.06
CA ARG A 74 -1.79 -7.57 -5.80
C ARG A 74 -2.45 -6.46 -4.98
N ALA A 75 -2.84 -5.35 -5.63
CA ALA A 75 -3.60 -4.29 -5.00
C ALA A 75 -4.98 -4.75 -4.52
N GLY A 76 -5.67 -5.58 -5.31
CA GLY A 76 -6.98 -6.16 -4.97
C GLY A 76 -6.93 -7.00 -3.68
N TYR A 77 -5.99 -7.93 -3.58
CA TYR A 77 -5.81 -8.74 -2.36
C TYR A 77 -5.50 -7.90 -1.12
N TRP A 78 -4.69 -6.84 -1.31
CA TRP A 78 -4.39 -5.92 -0.23
C TRP A 78 -5.63 -5.13 0.23
N LEU A 79 -6.43 -4.62 -0.71
CA LEU A 79 -7.68 -3.90 -0.39
C LEU A 79 -8.71 -4.79 0.31
N GLU A 80 -8.82 -6.07 -0.08
CA GLU A 80 -9.69 -7.02 0.62
C GLU A 80 -9.27 -7.21 2.08
N THR A 81 -7.97 -7.36 2.31
CA THR A 81 -7.40 -7.49 3.65
C THR A 81 -7.65 -6.22 4.47
N LEU A 82 -7.39 -5.05 3.88
CA LEU A 82 -7.62 -3.76 4.52
C LEU A 82 -9.09 -3.57 4.93
N THR A 83 -10.03 -4.00 4.09
CA THR A 83 -11.47 -3.88 4.38
C THR A 83 -11.86 -4.61 5.67
N ARG A 84 -11.30 -5.80 5.90
CA ARG A 84 -11.54 -6.58 7.13
C ARG A 84 -10.96 -5.86 8.35
N THR A 85 -9.74 -5.34 8.24
CA THR A 85 -9.09 -4.57 9.30
C THR A 85 -9.88 -3.31 9.65
N LEU A 86 -10.32 -2.56 8.63
CA LEU A 86 -11.12 -1.34 8.84
C LEU A 86 -12.48 -1.66 9.47
N SER A 87 -13.14 -2.75 9.07
CA SER A 87 -14.39 -3.19 9.69
C SER A 87 -14.21 -3.48 11.18
N TYR A 88 -13.12 -4.18 11.55
CA TYR A 88 -12.76 -4.40 12.94
C TYR A 88 -12.54 -3.08 13.68
N VAL A 89 -11.75 -2.15 13.13
CA VAL A 89 -11.52 -0.84 13.74
C VAL A 89 -12.82 -0.07 13.98
N VAL A 90 -13.68 0.01 12.97
CA VAL A 90 -14.99 0.67 13.08
C VAL A 90 -15.79 0.04 14.21
N SER A 91 -15.83 -1.30 14.29
CA SER A 91 -16.58 -2.00 15.35
C SER A 91 -16.08 -1.69 16.75
N GLN A 92 -14.76 -1.56 16.95
CA GLN A 92 -14.18 -1.30 18.27
C GLN A 92 -14.17 0.18 18.64
N CYS A 93 -14.15 1.07 17.64
CA CYS A 93 -13.99 2.50 17.82
C CYS A 93 -15.28 3.32 17.66
N ALA A 94 -16.41 2.74 17.23
CA ALA A 94 -17.63 3.49 16.96
C ALA A 94 -18.09 4.37 18.14
N ALA A 95 -18.11 3.83 19.35
CA ALA A 95 -18.51 4.58 20.55
C ALA A 95 -17.53 5.72 20.88
N ASP A 96 -16.23 5.46 20.73
CA ASP A 96 -15.20 6.48 20.97
C ASP A 96 -15.23 7.57 19.89
N ALA A 97 -15.50 7.21 18.63
CA ALA A 97 -15.63 8.16 17.54
C ALA A 97 -16.81 9.13 17.77
N VAL A 98 -17.96 8.61 18.21
CA VAL A 98 -19.11 9.46 18.57
C VAL A 98 -18.78 10.38 19.76
N LYS A 99 -18.03 9.87 20.74
CA LYS A 99 -17.71 10.62 21.96
C LYS A 99 -16.65 11.71 21.74
N PHE A 100 -15.61 11.42 20.97
CA PHE A 100 -14.43 12.27 20.86
C PHE A 100 -14.30 12.97 19.51
N CYS A 101 -14.99 12.49 18.48
CA CYS A 101 -14.91 13.00 17.11
C CYS A 101 -16.31 13.29 16.50
N PRO A 102 -17.28 13.89 17.23
CA PRO A 102 -18.67 14.01 16.76
C PRO A 102 -18.82 14.92 15.52
N ASP A 103 -17.98 15.95 15.40
CA ASP A 103 -18.05 16.94 14.32
C ASP A 103 -17.07 16.63 13.18
N VAL A 104 -16.41 15.46 13.23
CA VAL A 104 -15.46 15.07 12.20
C VAL A 104 -16.19 14.43 11.04
N GLU A 105 -16.15 15.09 9.89
CA GLU A 105 -16.69 14.52 8.66
C GLU A 105 -15.99 13.21 8.29
N VAL A 106 -16.77 12.24 7.79
CA VAL A 106 -16.28 10.93 7.37
C VAL A 106 -15.51 10.99 6.05
N GLY A 107 -14.55 10.07 5.89
CA GLY A 107 -13.68 9.98 4.72
C GLY A 107 -12.29 10.54 4.98
N GLU A 108 -11.39 10.37 3.99
CA GLU A 108 -10.03 10.91 3.98
C GLU A 108 -9.25 10.73 5.29
N GLN A 109 -9.46 9.59 5.97
CA GLN A 109 -8.82 9.26 7.24
C GLN A 109 -9.16 10.22 8.42
N ARG A 110 -10.03 11.22 8.25
CA ARG A 110 -10.24 12.29 9.25
C ARG A 110 -10.65 11.77 10.63
N VAL A 111 -11.63 10.88 10.68
CA VAL A 111 -12.08 10.26 11.94
C VAL A 111 -10.96 9.44 12.59
N LEU A 112 -10.19 8.71 11.79
CA LEU A 112 -9.08 7.89 12.31
C LEU A 112 -7.93 8.77 12.82
N ASN A 113 -7.67 9.93 12.21
CA ASN A 113 -6.71 10.90 12.72
C ASN A 113 -7.18 11.49 14.06
N CYS A 114 -8.46 11.91 14.15
CA CYS A 114 -9.03 12.41 15.40
C CYS A 114 -8.99 11.37 16.53
N LEU A 115 -9.31 10.11 16.23
CA LEU A 115 -9.15 9.01 17.19
C LEU A 115 -7.69 8.85 17.61
N GLY A 116 -6.74 8.96 16.67
CA GLY A 116 -5.31 8.93 16.96
C GLY A 116 -4.83 10.05 17.89
N GLU A 117 -5.36 11.26 17.72
CA GLU A 117 -5.09 12.41 18.60
C GLU A 117 -5.70 12.22 20.00
N ASN A 118 -6.81 11.50 20.10
CA ASN A 118 -7.50 11.19 21.36
C ASN A 118 -7.07 9.85 21.99
N LYS A 119 -5.99 9.22 21.52
CA LYS A 119 -5.60 7.84 21.87
C LYS A 119 -5.58 7.54 23.38
N ALA A 120 -5.20 8.50 24.21
CA ALA A 120 -5.15 8.33 25.67
C ALA A 120 -6.53 8.20 26.34
N ASN A 121 -7.59 8.67 25.67
CA ASN A 121 -8.95 8.70 26.17
C ASN A 121 -9.83 7.57 25.61
N LEU A 122 -9.31 6.83 24.63
CA LEU A 122 -10.03 5.75 23.97
C LEU A 122 -10.19 4.54 24.88
N ASN A 123 -11.20 3.74 24.61
CA ASN A 123 -11.33 2.46 25.27
C ASN A 123 -10.19 1.51 24.83
N LYS A 124 -9.95 0.47 25.64
CA LYS A 124 -8.88 -0.50 25.40
C LYS A 124 -9.01 -1.19 24.03
N TYR A 125 -10.22 -1.53 23.62
CA TYR A 125 -10.45 -2.24 22.37
C TYR A 125 -10.20 -1.36 21.14
N CYS A 126 -10.65 -0.11 21.16
CA CYS A 126 -10.34 0.84 20.09
C CYS A 126 -8.83 1.12 20.02
N SER A 127 -8.17 1.30 21.16
CA SER A 127 -6.71 1.49 21.23
C SER A 127 -5.94 0.32 20.61
N LEU A 128 -6.40 -0.91 20.86
CA LEU A 128 -5.83 -2.11 20.26
C LEU A 128 -6.08 -2.14 18.75
N ALA A 129 -7.32 -1.92 18.31
CA ALA A 129 -7.67 -1.94 16.89
C ALA A 129 -6.91 -0.88 16.07
N LEU A 130 -6.73 0.34 16.59
CA LEU A 130 -5.92 1.37 15.93
C LEU A 130 -4.45 0.98 15.80
N SER A 131 -3.93 0.16 16.71
CA SER A 131 -2.55 -0.33 16.63
C SER A 131 -2.34 -1.36 15.51
N ASP A 132 -3.41 -2.00 15.05
CA ASP A 132 -3.36 -3.03 14.00
C ASP A 132 -3.28 -2.41 12.60
N ILE A 133 -3.73 -1.16 12.41
CA ILE A 133 -3.64 -0.44 11.13
C ILE A 133 -2.17 -0.17 10.72
N GLY A 134 -1.26 -0.09 11.70
CA GLY A 134 0.15 0.25 11.49
C GLY A 134 1.12 -0.93 11.47
N ARG A 135 0.66 -2.17 11.70
CA ARG A 135 1.54 -3.34 11.63
C ARG A 135 1.71 -3.78 10.17
N LYS A 136 2.91 -3.53 9.65
CA LYS A 136 3.43 -4.14 8.42
C LYS A 136 3.74 -5.61 8.67
#